data_AF-A0A954IS45-F1
#
_entry.id   AF-A0A954IS45-F1
#
_cell.length_a   1.000
_cell.length_b   1.000
_cell.length_c   1.000
_cell.angle_alpha   90.00
_cell.angle_beta   90.00
_cell.angle_gamma   90.00
#
_symmetry.space_group_name_H-M   'P 1'
#
loop_
_entity.id
_entity.type
_entity.pdbx_description
1 polymer ?
#
loop_
_entity_poly.entity_id
_entity_poly.type
_entity_poly.pdbx_seq_one_letter_code
_entity_poly.pdbx_strand_id
1 'polypeptide(L)'
;MFVPLYDDVEKKRPPIMTSVLLALNLFVFIYQFRLSLDDPTWQSYMDFILKWGLKPTHLANGKYLTMYTCMFLHADFMHFAGNMVVLWAFAWTLEEYLGPVRFGVLYLACGLAAGGAWCATNWGSDIPCVGASGAIAGVMGAYVFQFGFSTKLRCMMFLFARLIFFHISTMWFAVIWIGMQILGVMMESPDQPGGVAWWAHLGGFVAGLVMLPILNANSAQLTEDRDGSLSIANLKEEEARIEAEQKALEEAAAMPIHCQGCESELEESHLIAPTLYRCPGCGQLNMDPKSLPPAKKPATSGRA
;
A
#
# COMPACT_ATOMS: atom_id res chain seq x y z
N MET A 1 -9.94 12.50 17.80
CA MET A 1 -9.70 11.38 16.87
C MET A 1 -8.37 11.62 16.17
N PHE A 2 -7.48 10.64 16.21
CA PHE A 2 -6.18 10.66 15.56
C PHE A 2 -6.29 9.85 14.28
N VAL A 3 -6.24 10.50 13.12
CA VAL A 3 -6.59 9.90 11.82
C VAL A 3 -5.36 9.87 10.91
N PRO A 4 -4.86 8.70 10.49
CA PRO A 4 -3.80 8.61 9.49
C PRO A 4 -4.38 8.95 8.11
N LEU A 5 -3.67 9.75 7.32
CA LEU A 5 -4.11 10.16 5.99
C LEU A 5 -3.36 9.43 4.88
N TYR A 6 -2.03 9.38 4.98
CA TYR A 6 -1.12 8.71 4.05
C TYR A 6 0.29 8.60 4.65
N ASP A 7 1.11 7.73 4.09
CA ASP A 7 2.53 7.58 4.39
C ASP A 7 3.44 8.43 3.47
N ASP A 8 4.72 8.50 3.83
CA ASP A 8 5.78 9.20 3.09
C ASP A 8 6.46 8.37 1.98
N VAL A 9 5.86 7.24 1.59
CA VAL A 9 6.37 6.40 0.50
C VAL A 9 5.84 6.91 -0.85
N GLU A 10 6.67 7.08 -1.85
CA GLU A 10 6.28 7.39 -3.22
C GLU A 10 5.57 6.18 -3.86
N LYS A 11 4.42 6.44 -4.47
CA LYS A 11 3.57 5.41 -5.08
C LYS A 11 3.84 5.38 -6.58
N LYS A 12 4.43 4.30 -7.08
CA LYS A 12 4.77 4.14 -8.51
C LYS A 12 3.70 3.35 -9.28
N ARG A 13 2.83 2.60 -8.58
CA ARG A 13 1.79 1.74 -9.19
C ARG A 13 0.40 2.09 -8.67
N PRO A 14 -0.67 1.98 -9.49
CA PRO A 14 -2.03 2.22 -9.03
C PRO A 14 -2.52 1.10 -8.09
N PRO A 15 -3.35 1.40 -7.08
CA PRO A 15 -3.79 0.43 -6.08
C PRO A 15 -5.11 -0.23 -6.52
N ILE A 16 -5.00 -1.21 -7.41
CA ILE A 16 -6.14 -1.89 -8.06
C ILE A 16 -7.07 -2.54 -7.04
N MET A 17 -6.54 -3.41 -6.18
CA MET A 17 -7.32 -4.16 -5.20
C MET A 17 -7.88 -3.24 -4.11
N THR A 18 -7.10 -2.27 -3.63
CA THR A 18 -7.57 -1.25 -2.69
C THR A 18 -8.75 -0.48 -3.27
N SER A 19 -8.67 -0.08 -4.55
CA SER A 19 -9.76 0.61 -5.24
C SER A 19 -11.01 -0.26 -5.36
N VAL A 20 -10.85 -1.57 -5.63
CA VAL A 20 -11.95 -2.54 -5.61
C VAL A 20 -12.59 -2.62 -4.22
N LEU A 21 -11.80 -2.72 -3.15
CA LEU A 21 -12.30 -2.76 -1.78
C LEU A 21 -13.05 -1.48 -1.41
N LEU A 22 -12.51 -0.30 -1.74
CA LEU A 22 -13.18 0.98 -1.53
C LEU A 22 -14.52 1.06 -2.28
N ALA A 23 -14.54 0.64 -3.55
CA ALA A 23 -15.75 0.64 -4.36
C ALA A 23 -16.82 -0.32 -3.80
N LEU A 24 -16.43 -1.51 -3.35
CA LEU A 24 -17.34 -2.48 -2.74
C LEU A 24 -17.93 -1.94 -1.44
N ASN A 25 -17.10 -1.37 -0.56
CA ASN A 25 -17.57 -0.76 0.68
C ASN A 25 -18.51 0.42 0.42
N LEU A 26 -18.18 1.28 -0.55
CA LEU A 26 -19.03 2.40 -0.95
C LEU A 26 -20.37 1.92 -1.51
N PHE A 27 -20.36 0.91 -2.37
CA PHE A 27 -21.58 0.35 -2.96
C PHE A 27 -22.51 -0.23 -1.88
N VAL A 28 -21.98 -1.04 -0.96
CA VAL A 28 -22.76 -1.60 0.15
C VAL A 28 -23.25 -0.48 1.08
N PHE A 29 -22.43 0.54 1.33
CA PHE A 29 -22.81 1.67 2.17
C PHE A 29 -23.95 2.51 1.55
N ILE A 30 -23.89 2.79 0.24
CA ILE A 30 -24.98 3.47 -0.48
C ILE A 30 -26.28 2.68 -0.36
N TYR A 31 -26.21 1.35 -0.47
CA TYR A 31 -27.39 0.51 -0.31
C TYR A 31 -27.95 0.56 1.13
N GLN A 32 -27.10 0.45 2.15
CA GLN A 32 -27.50 0.63 3.56
C GLN A 32 -28.15 2.00 3.80
N PHE A 33 -27.54 3.06 3.27
CA PHE A 33 -28.05 4.42 3.40
C PHE A 33 -29.42 4.57 2.72
N ARG A 34 -29.61 4.01 1.52
CA ARG A 34 -30.91 3.97 0.86
C ARG A 34 -31.97 3.25 1.72
N LEU A 35 -31.64 2.10 2.32
CA LEU A 35 -32.58 1.41 3.23
C LEU A 35 -32.99 2.27 4.43
N SER A 36 -32.08 3.11 4.95
CA SER A 36 -32.40 4.03 6.05
C SER A 36 -33.29 5.20 5.64
N LEU A 37 -33.31 5.56 4.34
CA LEU A 37 -34.18 6.62 3.81
C LEU A 37 -35.57 6.10 3.41
N ASP A 38 -35.63 4.87 2.87
CA ASP A 38 -36.87 4.25 2.39
C ASP A 38 -37.83 3.89 3.53
N ASP A 39 -37.31 3.64 4.73
CA ASP A 39 -38.07 3.20 5.90
C ASP A 39 -37.85 4.13 7.11
N PRO A 40 -38.81 5.01 7.43
CA PRO A 40 -38.69 5.94 8.57
C PRO A 40 -38.52 5.25 9.93
N THR A 41 -38.86 3.96 10.04
CA THR A 41 -38.71 3.18 11.28
C THR A 41 -37.32 2.57 11.43
N TRP A 42 -36.47 2.68 10.41
CA TRP A 42 -35.14 2.07 10.34
C TRP A 42 -35.14 0.52 10.39
N GLN A 43 -36.31 -0.12 10.34
CA GLN A 43 -36.42 -1.57 10.47
C GLN A 43 -35.73 -2.29 9.30
N SER A 44 -35.92 -1.81 8.07
CA SER A 44 -35.29 -2.38 6.88
C SER A 44 -33.75 -2.34 6.93
N TYR A 45 -33.20 -1.24 7.47
CA TYR A 45 -31.76 -1.10 7.70
C TYR A 45 -31.28 -2.07 8.80
N MET A 46 -32.01 -2.16 9.92
CA MET A 46 -31.69 -3.08 11.02
C MET A 46 -31.76 -4.54 10.58
N ASP A 47 -32.78 -4.95 9.84
CA ASP A 47 -32.93 -6.31 9.32
C ASP A 47 -31.77 -6.68 8.39
N PHE A 48 -31.30 -5.73 7.59
CA PHE A 48 -30.14 -5.93 6.73
C PHE A 48 -28.85 -6.15 7.55
N ILE A 49 -28.60 -5.33 8.56
CA ILE A 49 -27.46 -5.48 9.48
C ILE A 49 -27.54 -6.80 10.26
N LEU A 50 -28.70 -7.16 10.80
CA LEU A 50 -28.90 -8.40 11.56
C LEU A 50 -28.75 -9.66 10.70
N LYS A 51 -29.08 -9.57 9.42
CA LYS A 51 -28.97 -10.67 8.46
C LYS A 51 -27.53 -10.90 7.98
N TRP A 52 -26.81 -9.83 7.67
CA TRP A 52 -25.50 -9.91 7.01
C TRP A 52 -24.32 -9.60 7.92
N GLY A 53 -24.56 -9.07 9.12
CA GLY A 53 -23.57 -8.89 10.16
C GLY A 53 -23.13 -10.21 10.79
N LEU A 54 -21.92 -10.22 11.34
CA LEU A 54 -21.36 -11.40 11.97
C LEU A 54 -21.89 -11.53 13.39
N LYS A 55 -22.62 -12.60 13.66
CA LYS A 55 -23.03 -12.98 15.01
C LYS A 55 -22.36 -14.31 15.38
N PRO A 56 -21.87 -14.47 16.61
CA PRO A 56 -21.43 -15.78 17.12
C PRO A 56 -22.47 -16.89 16.86
N THR A 57 -23.75 -16.59 17.06
CA THR A 57 -24.87 -17.51 16.78
C THR A 57 -25.02 -17.86 15.29
N HIS A 58 -24.54 -17.03 14.36
CA HIS A 58 -24.53 -17.36 12.93
C HIS A 58 -23.58 -18.52 12.62
N LEU A 59 -22.41 -18.59 13.28
CA LEU A 59 -21.43 -19.65 13.05
C LEU A 59 -21.96 -21.00 13.53
N ALA A 60 -22.62 -21.04 14.68
CA ALA A 60 -23.25 -22.25 15.22
C ALA A 60 -24.35 -22.80 14.29
N ASN A 61 -25.00 -21.91 13.52
CA ASN A 61 -26.09 -22.25 12.59
C ASN A 61 -25.63 -22.38 11.13
N GLY A 62 -24.32 -22.50 10.87
CA GLY A 62 -23.79 -22.72 9.52
C GLY A 62 -23.81 -21.50 8.59
N LYS A 63 -24.09 -20.29 9.11
CA LYS A 63 -24.14 -19.03 8.33
C LYS A 63 -22.76 -18.39 8.21
N TYR A 64 -21.78 -19.15 7.73
CA TYR A 64 -20.38 -18.74 7.64
C TYR A 64 -20.13 -17.55 6.71
N LEU A 65 -21.02 -17.30 5.75
CA LEU A 65 -20.92 -16.16 4.82
C LEU A 65 -20.85 -14.82 5.56
N THR A 66 -21.42 -14.75 6.76
CA THR A 66 -21.40 -13.54 7.59
C THR A 66 -20.00 -13.13 8.07
N MET A 67 -19.03 -14.05 8.07
CA MET A 67 -17.62 -13.73 8.31
C MET A 67 -17.01 -12.83 7.22
N TYR A 68 -17.55 -12.89 6.01
CA TYR A 68 -17.11 -12.07 4.87
C TYR A 68 -17.98 -10.84 4.71
N THR A 69 -19.30 -10.99 4.76
CA THR A 69 -20.20 -9.87 4.49
C THR A 69 -20.12 -8.80 5.58
N CYS A 70 -19.83 -9.15 6.83
CA CYS A 70 -19.67 -8.18 7.91
C CYS A 70 -18.56 -7.15 7.63
N MET A 71 -17.54 -7.53 6.86
CA MET A 71 -16.39 -6.67 6.51
C MET A 71 -16.79 -5.47 5.64
N PHE A 72 -17.98 -5.51 5.00
CA PHE A 72 -18.44 -4.45 4.09
C PHE A 72 -19.61 -3.63 4.66
N LEU A 73 -20.17 -4.06 5.79
CA LEU A 73 -21.25 -3.35 6.49
C LEU A 73 -20.69 -2.27 7.40
N HIS A 74 -21.46 -1.20 7.60
CA HIS A 74 -21.05 -0.07 8.44
C HIS A 74 -22.25 0.48 9.19
N ALA A 75 -22.05 0.77 10.48
CA ALA A 75 -23.10 1.21 11.38
C ALA A 75 -23.61 2.63 11.09
N ASP A 76 -22.75 3.49 10.56
CA ASP A 76 -23.03 4.89 10.27
C ASP A 76 -21.99 5.47 9.30
N PHE A 77 -22.20 6.73 8.90
CA PHE A 77 -21.34 7.44 7.96
C PHE A 77 -19.91 7.67 8.49
N MET A 78 -19.74 8.00 9.77
CA MET A 78 -18.41 8.24 10.34
C MET A 78 -17.63 6.95 10.49
N HIS A 79 -18.30 5.84 10.81
CA HIS A 79 -17.69 4.51 10.80
C HIS A 79 -17.22 4.13 9.39
N PHE A 80 -18.05 4.34 8.36
CA PHE A 80 -17.66 4.13 6.96
C PHE A 80 -16.48 5.03 6.55
N ALA A 81 -16.61 6.34 6.72
CA ALA A 81 -15.58 7.29 6.31
C ALA A 81 -14.24 7.05 7.02
N GLY A 82 -14.28 6.76 8.33
CA GLY A 82 -13.10 6.41 9.11
C GLY A 82 -12.39 5.17 8.56
N ASN A 83 -13.13 4.10 8.26
CA ASN A 83 -12.56 2.90 7.68
C ASN A 83 -11.92 3.16 6.31
N MET A 84 -12.57 3.94 5.44
CA MET A 84 -12.04 4.21 4.10
C MET A 84 -10.74 5.03 4.17
N VAL A 85 -10.67 6.02 5.07
CA VAL A 85 -9.47 6.84 5.28
C VAL A 85 -8.31 5.98 5.82
N VAL A 86 -8.55 5.15 6.83
CA VAL A 86 -7.50 4.28 7.40
C VAL A 86 -7.07 3.21 6.39
N LEU A 87 -8.03 2.60 5.66
CA LEU A 87 -7.69 1.66 4.60
C LEU A 87 -6.77 2.32 3.57
N TRP A 88 -7.14 3.49 3.06
CA TRP A 88 -6.34 4.22 2.08
C TRP A 88 -4.94 4.56 2.59
N ALA A 89 -4.82 4.99 3.84
CA ALA A 89 -3.56 5.42 4.43
C ALA A 89 -2.48 4.32 4.45
N PHE A 90 -2.87 3.04 4.50
CA PHE A 90 -1.95 1.91 4.62
C PHE A 90 -1.97 0.95 3.42
N ALA A 91 -3.13 0.80 2.76
CA ALA A 91 -3.34 -0.24 1.78
C ALA A 91 -2.56 -0.02 0.48
N TRP A 92 -2.43 1.22 0.00
CA TRP A 92 -1.80 1.49 -1.28
C TRP A 92 -0.36 0.99 -1.30
N THR A 93 0.48 1.47 -0.39
CA THR A 93 1.88 1.07 -0.29
C THR A 93 2.03 -0.43 -0.03
N LEU A 94 1.17 -1.01 0.80
CA LEU A 94 1.20 -2.45 1.06
C LEU A 94 0.78 -3.28 -0.16
N GLU A 95 -0.15 -2.78 -0.97
CA GLU A 95 -0.54 -3.40 -2.24
C GLU A 95 0.57 -3.29 -3.28
N GLU A 96 1.26 -2.15 -3.36
CA GLU A 96 2.42 -2.00 -4.24
C GLU A 96 3.54 -2.96 -3.84
N TYR A 97 3.71 -3.16 -2.53
CA TYR A 97 4.64 -4.13 -1.97
C TYR A 97 4.25 -5.58 -2.26
N LEU A 98 3.01 -6.00 -2.07
CA LEU A 98 2.59 -7.41 -2.22
C LEU A 98 2.11 -7.79 -3.62
N GLY A 99 1.66 -6.81 -4.40
CA GLY A 99 0.80 -6.98 -5.56
C GLY A 99 -0.68 -7.17 -5.18
N PRO A 100 -1.60 -6.89 -6.12
CA PRO A 100 -3.05 -6.81 -5.87
C PRO A 100 -3.66 -8.11 -5.33
N VAL A 101 -3.25 -9.25 -5.88
CA VAL A 101 -3.82 -10.56 -5.51
C VAL A 101 -3.45 -10.94 -4.08
N ARG A 102 -2.16 -10.85 -3.73
CA ARG A 102 -1.67 -11.21 -2.39
C ARG A 102 -2.18 -10.24 -1.34
N PHE A 103 -2.28 -8.95 -1.67
CA PHE A 103 -2.93 -7.97 -0.81
C PHE A 103 -4.40 -8.31 -0.55
N GLY A 104 -5.16 -8.72 -1.58
CA GLY A 104 -6.54 -9.17 -1.40
C GLY A 104 -6.67 -10.40 -0.48
N VAL A 105 -5.77 -11.37 -0.64
CA VAL A 105 -5.70 -12.56 0.25
C VAL A 105 -5.38 -12.14 1.70
N LEU A 106 -4.40 -11.25 1.89
CA LEU A 106 -4.05 -10.71 3.21
C LEU A 106 -5.27 -10.04 3.86
N TYR A 107 -5.95 -9.14 3.14
CA TYR A 107 -7.12 -8.43 3.65
C TYR A 107 -8.22 -9.38 4.12
N LEU A 108 -8.57 -10.39 3.30
CA LEU A 108 -9.59 -11.37 3.63
C LEU A 108 -9.17 -12.25 4.81
N ALA A 109 -7.94 -12.74 4.84
CA ALA A 109 -7.43 -13.56 5.94
C ALA A 109 -7.45 -12.80 7.28
N CYS A 110 -7.02 -11.53 7.27
CA CYS A 110 -7.08 -10.66 8.45
C CYS A 110 -8.52 -10.41 8.90
N GLY A 111 -9.46 -10.20 7.97
CA GLY A 111 -10.89 -10.05 8.30
C GLY A 111 -11.49 -11.31 8.93
N LEU A 112 -11.14 -12.49 8.41
CA LEU A 112 -11.56 -13.76 8.99
C LEU A 112 -11.00 -13.98 10.40
N ALA A 113 -9.72 -13.67 10.61
CA ALA A 113 -9.11 -13.75 11.94
C ALA A 113 -9.75 -12.76 12.93
N ALA A 114 -10.05 -11.54 12.48
CA ALA A 114 -10.77 -10.54 13.27
C ALA A 114 -12.18 -11.01 13.65
N GLY A 115 -12.94 -11.55 12.69
CA GLY A 115 -14.26 -12.12 12.95
C GLY A 115 -14.22 -13.33 13.89
N GLY A 116 -13.19 -14.17 13.75
CA GLY A 116 -12.94 -15.29 14.66
C GLY A 116 -12.64 -14.83 16.08
N ALA A 117 -11.78 -13.83 16.25
CA ALA A 117 -11.47 -13.24 17.53
C ALA A 117 -12.73 -12.63 18.18
N TRP A 118 -13.53 -11.88 17.42
CA TRP A 118 -14.82 -11.35 17.90
C TRP A 118 -15.74 -12.47 18.41
N CYS A 119 -15.91 -13.54 17.63
CA CYS A 119 -16.81 -14.62 17.98
C CYS A 119 -16.32 -15.41 19.20
N ALA A 120 -15.01 -15.58 19.35
CA ALA A 120 -14.41 -16.25 20.49
C ALA A 120 -14.65 -15.48 21.80
N THR A 121 -14.62 -14.14 21.78
CA THR A 121 -14.77 -13.32 22.99
C THR A 121 -16.22 -12.96 23.30
N ASN A 122 -17.14 -13.08 22.33
CA ASN A 122 -18.55 -12.73 22.48
C ASN A 122 -19.48 -13.94 22.31
N TRP A 123 -19.00 -15.15 22.61
CA TRP A 123 -19.76 -16.38 22.36
C TRP A 123 -21.16 -16.34 22.98
N GLY A 124 -22.17 -16.70 22.19
CA GLY A 124 -23.58 -16.65 22.61
C GLY A 124 -24.27 -15.29 22.47
N SER A 125 -23.54 -14.23 22.10
CA SER A 125 -24.14 -12.92 21.80
C SER A 125 -24.88 -12.92 20.46
N ASP A 126 -26.01 -12.22 20.41
CA ASP A 126 -26.77 -11.91 19.18
C ASP A 126 -26.51 -10.49 18.65
N ILE A 127 -25.55 -9.77 19.24
CA ILE A 127 -25.14 -8.45 18.77
C ILE A 127 -24.26 -8.63 17.52
N PRO A 128 -24.66 -8.09 16.36
CA PRO A 128 -23.89 -8.23 15.13
C PRO A 128 -22.62 -7.35 15.17
N CYS A 129 -21.49 -7.94 14.83
CA CYS A 129 -20.28 -7.21 14.45
C CYS A 129 -20.37 -6.83 12.97
N VAL A 130 -20.06 -5.58 12.68
CA VAL A 130 -19.99 -5.00 11.34
C VAL A 130 -18.79 -4.06 11.25
N GLY A 131 -18.20 -3.96 10.06
CA GLY A 131 -17.11 -3.02 9.78
C GLY A 131 -15.91 -3.69 9.12
N ALA A 132 -15.29 -2.96 8.21
CA ALA A 132 -14.01 -3.32 7.60
C ALA A 132 -12.83 -3.24 8.60
N SER A 133 -13.03 -2.59 9.75
CA SER A 133 -11.99 -2.18 10.69
C SER A 133 -11.11 -3.33 11.20
N GLY A 134 -11.66 -4.53 11.39
CA GLY A 134 -10.87 -5.71 11.77
C GLY A 134 -9.87 -6.14 10.69
N ALA A 135 -10.29 -6.17 9.43
CA ALA A 135 -9.40 -6.46 8.30
C ALA A 135 -8.37 -5.34 8.09
N ILE A 136 -8.80 -4.08 8.23
CA ILE A 136 -7.94 -2.90 8.16
C ILE A 136 -6.89 -2.92 9.27
N ALA A 137 -7.25 -3.35 10.49
CA ALA A 137 -6.30 -3.53 11.57
C ALA A 137 -5.19 -4.53 11.19
N GLY A 138 -5.53 -5.59 10.46
CA GLY A 138 -4.54 -6.52 9.92
C GLY A 138 -3.70 -5.95 8.77
N VAL A 139 -4.28 -5.15 7.88
CA VAL A 139 -3.51 -4.37 6.89
C VAL A 139 -2.48 -3.49 7.59
N MET A 140 -2.89 -2.79 8.65
CA MET A 140 -2.00 -1.96 9.45
C MET A 140 -0.95 -2.80 10.20
N GLY A 141 -1.30 -3.96 10.76
CA GLY A 141 -0.34 -4.88 11.36
C GLY A 141 0.74 -5.32 10.38
N ALA A 142 0.35 -5.76 9.19
CA ALA A 142 1.27 -6.08 8.11
C ALA A 142 2.14 -4.87 7.70
N TYR A 143 1.53 -3.70 7.53
CA TYR A 143 2.27 -2.47 7.21
C TYR A 143 3.33 -2.14 8.28
N VAL A 144 2.96 -2.21 9.56
CA VAL A 144 3.87 -1.93 10.67
C VAL A 144 5.03 -2.94 10.71
N PHE A 145 4.75 -4.22 10.46
CA PHE A 145 5.80 -5.25 10.37
C PHE A 145 6.85 -4.90 9.31
N GLN A 146 6.42 -4.48 8.12
CA GLN A 146 7.33 -4.23 7.02
C GLN A 146 8.00 -2.84 7.06
N PHE A 147 7.25 -1.82 7.46
CA PHE A 147 7.61 -0.41 7.22
C PHE A 147 7.66 0.42 8.50
N GLY A 148 7.33 -0.16 9.65
CA GLY A 148 7.11 0.59 10.89
C GLY A 148 8.26 1.50 11.28
N PHE A 149 9.49 1.02 11.16
CA PHE A 149 10.70 1.75 11.57
C PHE A 149 11.21 2.75 10.51
N SER A 150 10.79 2.61 9.26
CA SER A 150 11.32 3.41 8.14
C SER A 150 10.40 4.52 7.69
N THR A 151 9.08 4.40 7.95
CA THR A 151 8.08 5.31 7.40
C THR A 151 7.49 6.24 8.45
N LYS A 152 6.93 7.35 7.98
CA LYS A 152 6.13 8.30 8.76
C LYS A 152 4.75 8.41 8.17
N LEU A 153 3.77 8.55 9.05
CA LEU A 153 2.38 8.83 8.68
C LEU A 153 2.11 10.31 8.83
N ARG A 154 1.46 10.89 7.83
CA ARG A 154 0.80 12.17 7.99
C ARG A 154 -0.55 11.94 8.65
N CYS A 155 -0.72 12.54 9.81
CA CYS A 155 -1.94 12.40 10.59
C CYS A 155 -2.68 13.72 10.73
N MET A 156 -3.99 13.61 10.90
CA MET A 156 -4.90 14.69 11.23
C MET A 156 -5.45 14.46 12.63
N MET A 157 -5.51 15.52 13.43
CA MET A 157 -6.16 15.52 14.73
C MET A 157 -6.99 16.78 14.91
N PHE A 158 -8.19 16.60 15.47
CA PHE A 158 -9.04 17.70 15.90
C PHE A 158 -8.76 18.00 17.38
N LEU A 159 -8.27 19.20 17.69
CA LEU A 159 -7.92 19.63 19.04
C LEU A 159 -8.41 21.06 19.27
N PHE A 160 -9.21 21.30 20.32
CA PHE A 160 -9.81 22.60 20.65
C PHE A 160 -10.47 23.32 19.45
N ALA A 161 -11.34 22.62 18.72
CA ALA A 161 -12.00 23.11 17.50
C ALA A 161 -11.06 23.46 16.33
N ARG A 162 -9.77 23.11 16.42
CA ARG A 162 -8.77 23.33 15.37
C ARG A 162 -8.31 22.01 14.75
N LEU A 163 -8.17 22.02 13.43
CA LEU A 163 -7.52 20.95 12.68
C LEU A 163 -6.00 21.12 12.73
N ILE A 164 -5.31 20.08 13.19
CA ILE A 164 -3.86 20.01 13.28
C ILE A 164 -3.38 18.86 12.39
N PHE A 165 -2.36 19.13 11.58
CA PHE A 165 -1.67 18.13 10.77
C PHE A 165 -0.23 17.99 11.25
N PHE A 166 0.23 16.76 11.40
CA PHE A 166 1.59 16.46 11.82
C PHE A 166 2.05 15.12 11.29
N HIS A 167 3.37 14.90 11.33
CA HIS A 167 3.97 13.62 11.00
C HIS A 167 4.34 12.87 12.27
N ILE A 168 4.10 11.56 12.27
CA ILE A 168 4.50 10.65 13.34
C ILE A 168 5.20 9.45 12.70
N SER A 169 6.17 8.86 13.39
CA SER A 169 6.69 7.55 12.97
C SER A 169 5.56 6.52 13.00
N THR A 170 5.52 5.65 11.98
CA THR A 170 4.54 4.56 11.90
C THR A 170 4.59 3.66 13.14
N MET A 171 5.78 3.35 13.69
CA MET A 171 5.88 2.59 14.95
C MET A 171 5.14 3.27 16.11
N TRP A 172 5.33 4.58 16.29
CA TRP A 172 4.67 5.30 17.39
C TRP A 172 3.16 5.38 17.19
N PHE A 173 2.70 5.57 15.95
CA PHE A 173 1.29 5.46 15.63
C PHE A 173 0.72 4.10 16.05
N ALA A 174 1.40 3.01 15.69
CA ALA A 174 0.98 1.65 16.02
C ALA A 174 0.94 1.39 17.52
N VAL A 175 1.97 1.80 18.26
CA VAL A 175 2.01 1.65 19.73
C VAL A 175 0.85 2.38 20.40
N ILE A 176 0.59 3.63 20.01
CA ILE A 176 -0.54 4.42 20.53
C ILE A 176 -1.85 3.73 20.17
N TRP A 177 -2.00 3.27 18.92
CA TRP A 177 -3.22 2.64 18.44
C TRP A 177 -3.52 1.32 19.15
N ILE A 178 -2.52 0.44 19.35
CA ILE A 178 -2.66 -0.81 20.10
C ILE A 178 -2.98 -0.52 21.57
N GLY A 179 -2.31 0.47 22.17
CA GLY A 179 -2.61 0.93 23.52
C GLY A 179 -4.06 1.36 23.69
N MET A 180 -4.61 2.07 22.71
CA MET A 180 -6.05 2.41 22.69
C MET A 180 -6.94 1.18 22.57
N GLN A 181 -6.57 0.16 21.79
CA GLN A 181 -7.36 -1.08 21.70
C GLN A 181 -7.39 -1.82 23.03
N ILE A 182 -6.24 -1.97 23.69
CA ILE A 182 -6.11 -2.64 24.99
C ILE A 182 -6.90 -1.89 26.07
N LEU A 183 -6.79 -0.55 26.10
CA LEU A 183 -7.57 0.27 27.02
C LEU A 183 -9.07 0.12 26.76
N GLY A 184 -9.48 0.06 25.49
CA GLY A 184 -10.86 -0.22 25.09
C GLY A 184 -11.39 -1.54 25.65
N VAL A 185 -10.62 -2.62 25.52
CA VAL A 185 -10.92 -3.92 26.14
C VAL A 185 -11.05 -3.81 27.66
N MET A 186 -10.14 -3.08 28.32
CA MET A 186 -10.14 -2.93 29.79
C MET A 186 -11.31 -2.10 30.32
N MET A 187 -11.83 -1.19 29.50
CA MET A 187 -12.95 -0.31 29.86
C MET A 187 -14.32 -0.85 29.41
N GLU A 188 -14.34 -1.94 28.66
CA GLU A 188 -15.58 -2.55 28.16
C GLU A 188 -16.38 -3.16 29.31
N SER A 189 -17.60 -2.65 29.52
CA SER A 189 -18.50 -3.15 30.56
C SER A 189 -19.30 -4.35 30.04
N PRO A 190 -19.45 -5.44 30.82
CA PRO A 190 -20.29 -6.59 30.46
C PRO A 190 -21.77 -6.24 30.21
N ASP A 191 -22.25 -5.17 30.83
CA ASP A 191 -23.66 -4.75 30.78
C ASP A 191 -23.97 -3.79 29.62
N GLN A 192 -22.94 -3.22 28.98
CA GLN A 192 -23.06 -2.44 27.75
C GLN A 192 -22.03 -2.89 26.70
N PRO A 193 -22.12 -4.14 26.21
CA PRO A 193 -21.29 -4.60 25.12
C PRO A 193 -21.74 -3.89 23.84
N GLY A 194 -21.07 -2.80 23.48
CA GLY A 194 -21.48 -2.03 22.31
C GLY A 194 -20.63 -0.79 22.06
N GLY A 195 -20.22 -0.63 20.81
CA GLY A 195 -19.59 0.59 20.30
C GLY A 195 -18.39 0.31 19.40
N VAL A 196 -17.47 -0.56 19.83
CA VAL A 196 -16.23 -0.87 19.09
C VAL A 196 -15.83 -2.33 19.33
N ALA A 197 -15.50 -3.05 18.25
CA ALA A 197 -15.09 -4.45 18.31
C ALA A 197 -13.59 -4.60 18.63
N TRP A 198 -13.17 -4.22 19.85
CA TRP A 198 -11.75 -4.16 20.24
C TRP A 198 -10.98 -5.47 20.02
N TRP A 199 -11.57 -6.60 20.37
CA TRP A 199 -10.97 -7.92 20.14
C TRP A 199 -10.82 -8.28 18.66
N ALA A 200 -11.75 -7.84 17.82
CA ALA A 200 -11.63 -8.02 16.37
C ALA A 200 -10.44 -7.23 15.83
N HIS A 201 -10.22 -6.01 16.32
CA HIS A 201 -9.09 -5.17 15.93
C HIS A 201 -7.75 -5.80 16.33
N LEU A 202 -7.63 -6.29 17.57
CA LEU A 202 -6.41 -6.97 18.04
C LEU A 202 -6.15 -8.26 17.26
N GLY A 203 -7.18 -9.09 17.05
CA GLY A 203 -7.07 -10.33 16.28
C GLY A 203 -6.66 -10.08 14.83
N GLY A 204 -7.26 -9.08 14.18
CA GLY A 204 -6.89 -8.64 12.84
C GLY A 204 -5.44 -8.15 12.77
N PHE A 205 -5.04 -7.27 13.69
CA PHE A 205 -3.67 -6.73 13.75
C PHE A 205 -2.62 -7.84 13.86
N VAL A 206 -2.81 -8.77 14.80
CA VAL A 206 -1.91 -9.92 14.99
C VAL A 206 -1.89 -10.82 13.74
N ALA A 207 -3.05 -11.06 13.12
CA ALA A 207 -3.09 -11.82 11.87
C ALA A 207 -2.28 -11.14 10.77
N GLY A 208 -2.30 -9.81 10.67
CA GLY A 208 -1.47 -9.05 9.74
C GLY A 208 0.03 -9.28 9.93
N LEU A 209 0.50 -9.22 11.17
CA LEU A 209 1.91 -9.48 11.53
C LEU A 209 2.36 -10.88 11.10
N VAL A 210 1.48 -11.87 11.23
CA VAL A 210 1.78 -13.29 10.92
C VAL A 210 1.63 -13.58 9.42
N MET A 211 0.59 -13.05 8.78
CA MET A 211 0.26 -13.38 7.38
C MET A 211 1.20 -12.72 6.39
N LEU A 212 1.71 -11.52 6.69
CA LEU A 212 2.62 -10.83 5.78
C LEU A 212 3.86 -11.67 5.40
N PRO A 213 4.68 -12.18 6.35
CA PRO A 213 5.85 -12.97 5.99
C PRO A 213 5.51 -14.28 5.26
N ILE A 214 4.32 -14.85 5.48
CA ILE A 214 3.85 -16.05 4.78
C ILE A 214 3.53 -15.73 3.30
N LEU A 215 2.95 -14.57 3.05
CA LEU A 215 2.58 -14.11 1.69
C LEU A 215 3.73 -13.42 0.95
N ASN A 216 4.78 -13.03 1.67
CA ASN A 216 5.91 -12.30 1.13
C ASN A 216 6.84 -13.21 0.32
N ALA A 217 6.51 -13.38 -0.95
CA ALA A 217 7.29 -14.15 -1.91
C ALA A 217 7.65 -13.31 -3.15
N ASN A 218 7.86 -12.00 -2.99
CA ASN A 218 8.34 -11.15 -4.08
C ASN A 218 9.68 -10.50 -3.72
N SER A 219 10.29 -9.92 -4.75
CA SER A 219 11.54 -9.17 -4.69
C SER A 219 11.30 -7.68 -4.42
N ALA A 220 10.11 -7.30 -3.94
CA ALA A 220 9.80 -5.92 -3.62
C ALA A 220 10.50 -5.52 -2.31
N GLN A 221 11.11 -4.34 -2.29
CA GLN A 221 11.75 -3.77 -1.12
C GLN A 221 11.46 -2.27 -1.03
N LEU A 222 11.48 -1.77 0.21
CA LEU A 222 11.51 -0.33 0.44
C LEU A 222 12.93 0.16 0.16
N THR A 223 13.06 1.09 -0.77
CA THR A 223 14.32 1.71 -1.16
C THR A 223 14.27 3.21 -0.93
N GLU A 224 15.43 3.82 -0.71
CA GLU A 224 15.59 5.27 -0.65
C GLU A 224 16.17 5.74 -1.99
N ASP A 225 15.44 6.61 -2.69
CA ASP A 225 15.85 7.23 -3.94
C ASP A 225 16.92 8.32 -3.67
N ARG A 226 17.60 8.79 -4.73
CA ARG A 226 18.73 9.74 -4.61
C ARG A 226 18.37 11.08 -3.96
N ASP A 227 17.10 11.44 -3.97
CA ASP A 227 16.57 12.67 -3.36
C ASP A 227 16.12 12.45 -1.89
N GLY A 228 16.29 11.25 -1.34
CA GLY A 228 15.88 10.87 0.01
C GLY A 228 14.41 10.47 0.14
N SER A 229 13.67 10.37 -0.97
CA SER A 229 12.31 9.84 -0.97
C SER A 229 12.31 8.32 -0.85
N LEU A 230 11.30 7.76 -0.15
CA LEU A 230 11.15 6.33 -0.01
C LEU A 230 10.25 5.81 -1.14
N SER A 231 10.56 4.67 -1.74
CA SER A 231 9.71 4.05 -2.75
C SER A 231 9.78 2.53 -2.71
N ILE A 232 8.84 1.86 -3.37
CA ILE A 232 8.89 0.40 -3.53
C ILE A 232 9.59 0.08 -4.85
N ALA A 233 10.71 -0.64 -4.77
CA ALA A 233 11.44 -1.15 -5.92
C ALA A 233 11.36 -2.68 -5.99
N ASN A 234 11.21 -3.22 -7.20
CA ASN A 234 11.34 -4.65 -7.43
C ASN A 234 12.77 -4.97 -7.86
N LEU A 235 13.54 -5.65 -7.01
CA LEU A 235 14.96 -5.91 -7.26
C LEU A 235 15.21 -6.63 -8.58
N LYS A 236 14.33 -7.54 -9.01
CA LYS A 236 14.49 -8.24 -10.30
C LYS A 236 14.27 -7.33 -11.50
N GLU A 237 13.33 -6.38 -11.39
CA GLU A 237 13.12 -5.38 -12.44
C GLU A 237 14.27 -4.38 -12.47
N GLU A 238 14.82 -4.05 -11.30
CA GLU A 238 16.00 -3.21 -11.14
C GLU A 238 17.24 -3.86 -11.76
N GLU A 239 17.53 -5.13 -11.41
CA GLU A 239 18.60 -5.94 -11.98
C GLU A 239 18.47 -6.03 -13.50
N ALA A 240 17.28 -6.39 -14.01
CA ALA A 240 17.04 -6.46 -15.45
C ALA A 240 17.23 -5.11 -16.16
N ARG A 241 16.89 -3.99 -15.49
CA ARG A 241 17.11 -2.65 -16.05
C ARG A 241 18.60 -2.33 -16.12
N ILE A 242 19.36 -2.63 -15.06
CA ILE A 242 20.81 -2.43 -15.01
C ILE A 242 21.50 -3.29 -16.08
N GLU A 243 21.13 -4.56 -16.21
CA GLU A 243 21.65 -5.46 -17.24
C GLU A 243 21.36 -4.94 -18.65
N ALA A 244 20.14 -4.45 -18.90
CA ALA A 244 19.78 -3.87 -20.19
C ALA A 244 20.57 -2.58 -20.49
N GLU A 245 20.80 -1.73 -19.49
CA GLU A 245 21.60 -0.51 -19.63
C GLU A 245 23.07 -0.83 -19.90
N GLN A 246 23.65 -1.79 -19.16
CA GLN A 246 25.01 -2.27 -19.40
C GLN A 246 25.15 -2.86 -20.80
N LYS A 247 24.22 -3.70 -21.23
CA LYS A 247 24.22 -4.27 -22.58
C LYS A 247 24.13 -3.18 -23.66
N ALA A 248 23.30 -2.17 -23.47
CA ALA A 248 23.20 -1.04 -24.41
C ALA A 248 24.52 -0.23 -24.47
N LEU A 249 25.19 -0.05 -23.34
CA LEU A 249 26.50 0.60 -23.28
C LEU A 249 27.58 -0.25 -23.97
N GLU A 250 27.57 -1.57 -23.80
CA GLU A 250 28.47 -2.50 -24.49
C GLU A 250 28.22 -2.51 -26.00
N GLU A 251 26.96 -2.57 -26.44
CA GLU A 251 26.59 -2.49 -27.86
C GLU A 251 27.02 -1.15 -28.47
N ALA A 252 26.82 -0.04 -27.77
CA ALA A 252 27.31 1.28 -28.19
C ALA A 252 28.85 1.33 -28.22
N ALA A 253 29.53 0.69 -27.26
CA ALA A 253 30.98 0.56 -27.21
C ALA A 253 31.54 -0.34 -28.33
N ALA A 254 30.77 -1.31 -28.82
CA ALA A 254 31.13 -2.19 -29.92
C ALA A 254 30.80 -1.62 -31.32
N MET A 255 30.01 -0.53 -31.43
CA MET A 255 29.71 0.06 -32.74
C MET A 255 31.00 0.50 -33.46
N PRO A 256 31.17 0.12 -34.74
CA PRO A 256 32.33 0.48 -35.53
C PRO A 256 32.44 1.99 -35.74
N ILE A 257 33.63 2.52 -35.49
CA ILE A 257 33.91 3.94 -35.65
C ILE A 257 34.16 4.20 -37.13
N HIS A 258 33.49 5.20 -37.71
CA HIS A 258 33.66 5.54 -39.13
C HIS A 258 34.39 6.87 -39.27
N CYS A 259 35.24 6.98 -40.29
CA CYS A 259 35.93 8.21 -40.63
C CYS A 259 34.94 9.30 -41.08
N GLN A 260 35.00 10.49 -40.48
CA GLN A 260 34.11 11.62 -40.80
C GLN A 260 34.27 12.14 -42.24
N GLY A 261 35.42 11.89 -42.88
CA GLY A 261 35.69 12.37 -44.24
C GLY A 261 35.37 11.39 -45.35
N CYS A 262 35.53 10.09 -45.13
CA CYS A 262 35.42 9.08 -46.19
C CYS A 262 34.63 7.82 -45.80
N GLU A 263 34.03 7.80 -44.60
CA GLU A 263 33.18 6.71 -44.09
C GLU A 263 33.85 5.33 -44.01
N SER A 264 35.18 5.25 -44.15
CA SER A 264 35.90 4.00 -43.87
C SER A 264 35.83 3.65 -42.39
N GLU A 265 35.68 2.36 -42.12
CA GLU A 265 35.71 1.80 -40.78
C GLU A 265 37.11 1.95 -40.15
N LEU A 266 37.16 2.41 -38.91
CA LEU A 266 38.35 2.67 -38.12
C LEU A 266 38.51 1.60 -37.05
N GLU A 267 39.33 0.60 -37.34
CA GLU A 267 39.73 -0.45 -36.40
C GLU A 267 40.79 0.02 -35.37
N GLU A 268 40.99 -0.77 -34.31
CA GLU A 268 42.04 -0.55 -33.29
C GLU A 268 43.45 -0.43 -33.88
N SER A 269 43.73 -1.14 -34.99
CA SER A 269 45.00 -1.07 -35.72
C SER A 269 45.34 0.32 -36.25
N HIS A 270 44.34 1.20 -36.37
CA HIS A 270 44.48 2.58 -36.83
C HIS A 270 44.67 3.59 -35.69
N LEU A 271 44.69 3.15 -34.41
CA LEU A 271 45.01 4.04 -33.29
C LEU A 271 46.45 4.54 -33.39
N ILE A 272 46.61 5.85 -33.21
CA ILE A 272 47.91 6.49 -33.02
C ILE A 272 48.08 7.09 -31.62
N ALA A 273 46.97 7.28 -30.89
CA ALA A 273 46.91 7.64 -29.48
C ALA A 273 45.59 7.12 -28.88
N PRO A 274 45.43 7.05 -27.53
CA PRO A 274 44.30 6.37 -26.87
C PRO A 274 42.89 6.77 -27.32
N THR A 275 42.74 7.94 -27.94
CA THR A 275 41.45 8.47 -28.41
C THR A 275 41.54 9.00 -29.85
N LEU A 276 42.59 8.66 -30.60
CA LEU A 276 42.89 9.27 -31.88
C LEU A 276 43.27 8.21 -32.92
N TYR A 277 42.48 8.15 -33.99
CA TYR A 277 42.63 7.25 -35.12
C TYR A 277 43.18 8.00 -36.33
N ARG A 278 44.00 7.31 -37.13
CA ARG A 278 44.41 7.78 -38.46
C ARG A 278 43.74 6.94 -39.54
N CYS A 279 42.85 7.55 -40.30
CA CYS A 279 42.09 6.86 -41.34
C CYS A 279 43.00 6.26 -42.43
N PRO A 280 42.88 4.97 -42.78
CA PRO A 280 43.67 4.35 -43.84
C PRO A 280 43.28 4.81 -45.25
N GLY A 281 42.01 5.19 -45.46
CA GLY A 281 41.48 5.60 -46.77
C GLY A 281 41.87 7.02 -47.18
N CYS A 282 41.70 8.00 -46.29
CA CYS A 282 41.93 9.42 -46.60
C CYS A 282 43.02 10.09 -45.75
N GLY A 283 43.59 9.38 -44.75
CA GLY A 283 44.65 9.90 -43.88
C GLY A 283 44.20 10.91 -42.82
N GLN A 284 42.90 11.26 -42.75
CA GLN A 284 42.38 12.19 -41.74
C GLN A 284 42.49 11.62 -40.32
N LEU A 285 42.74 12.52 -39.38
CA LEU A 285 42.71 12.21 -37.95
C LEU A 285 41.27 12.28 -37.45
N ASN A 286 40.83 11.22 -36.77
CA ASN A 286 39.49 11.11 -36.21
C ASN A 286 39.62 10.83 -34.72
N MET A 287 38.95 11.62 -33.89
CA MET A 287 38.87 11.36 -32.45
C MET A 287 37.84 10.26 -32.21
N ASP A 288 38.08 9.40 -31.23
CA ASP A 288 37.08 8.47 -30.75
C ASP A 288 35.88 9.26 -30.23
N PRO A 289 34.69 9.17 -30.86
CA PRO A 289 33.51 9.87 -30.40
C PRO A 289 33.12 9.49 -28.97
N LYS A 290 33.50 8.28 -28.52
CA LYS A 290 33.20 7.72 -27.19
C LYS A 290 34.08 8.31 -26.09
N SER A 291 35.19 8.95 -26.46
CA SER A 291 36.13 9.59 -25.52
C SER A 291 35.84 11.05 -25.22
N LEU A 292 34.95 11.67 -26.01
CA LEU A 292 34.56 13.06 -25.82
C LEU A 292 33.63 13.16 -24.59
N PRO A 293 33.84 14.13 -23.69
CA PRO A 293 32.89 14.37 -22.62
C PRO A 293 31.51 14.66 -23.23
N PRO A 294 30.41 14.16 -22.62
CA PRO A 294 29.09 14.36 -23.16
C PRO A 294 28.84 15.85 -23.39
N ALA A 295 28.44 16.21 -24.61
CA ALA A 295 28.08 17.58 -24.93
C ALA A 295 27.06 18.06 -23.89
N LYS A 296 27.40 19.12 -23.14
CA LYS A 296 26.47 19.75 -22.20
C LYS A 296 25.17 20.01 -22.97
N LYS A 297 24.07 19.37 -22.54
CA LYS A 297 22.74 19.69 -23.09
C LYS A 297 22.58 21.22 -23.02
N PRO A 298 22.18 21.88 -24.11
CA PRO A 298 21.90 23.31 -24.04
C PRO A 298 20.87 23.50 -22.93
N ALA A 299 21.20 24.37 -21.97
CA ALA A 299 20.30 24.75 -20.91
C ALA A 299 18.99 25.19 -21.58
N THR A 300 17.94 24.39 -21.41
CA THR A 300 16.60 24.81 -21.78
C THR A 300 16.30 26.01 -20.92
N SER A 301 16.43 27.20 -21.51
CA SER A 301 16.01 28.45 -20.92
C SER A 301 14.51 28.32 -20.66
N GLY A 302 14.15 27.99 -19.42
CA GLY A 302 12.79 28.14 -18.92
C GLY A 302 12.42 29.61 -19.09
N ARG A 303 11.59 29.91 -20.09
CA ARG A 303 10.86 31.16 -20.14
C ARG A 303 9.78 31.12 -19.05
N ALA A 304 9.65 32.27 -18.42
CA ALA A 304 8.78 32.65 -17.31
C ALA A 304 7.33 32.20 -17.45
#